data_AF-A0A3N0ZII0-F1
#
_entry.id   AF-A0A3N0ZII0-F1
#
_cell.length_a   1.000
_cell.length_b   1.000
_cell.length_c   1.000
_cell.angle_alpha   90.00
_cell.angle_beta   90.00
_cell.angle_gamma   90.00
#
_symmetry.space_group_name_H-M   'P 1'
#
loop_
_entity.id
_entity.type
_entity.pdbx_description
1 polymer ?
#
loop_
_entity_poly.entity_id
_entity_poly.type
_entity_poly.pdbx_seq_one_letter_code
_entity_poly.pdbx_strand_id
1 'polypeptide(L)'
;MLKNIKLLIPFFILVGLSSCIIVKVRTPDEEFDTEFTILKKPSVPMSDVLIRSERGDMIAFLPKDWFFIDPEDKIPSNIFSVSANPDYSLCLIFAKLTNRIDVPQVLKKEGLLGIAKRSFEQKQSKSLNNVKLLGDFVPIKNGLQRFYIYKYENVANNLIGKTAVFVTPLNEAYEFSLIETNINKRENISNTEFDEIFNSVLASIQF
;
A
#
# COMPACT_ATOMS: atom_id res chain seq x y z
N MET A 1 59.38 -21.89 40.78
CA MET A 1 58.36 -21.64 39.72
C MET A 1 57.41 -20.55 40.22
N LEU A 2 56.83 -19.71 39.35
CA LEU A 2 56.10 -18.45 39.65
C LEU A 2 56.95 -17.16 39.68
N LYS A 3 57.50 -16.80 38.53
CA LYS A 3 57.65 -15.39 38.10
C LYS A 3 57.07 -15.32 36.69
N ASN A 4 56.32 -14.27 36.38
CA ASN A 4 55.71 -13.92 35.06
C ASN A 4 54.17 -14.03 34.94
N ILE A 5 53.40 -13.79 36.03
CA ILE A 5 51.93 -13.61 35.93
C ILE A 5 51.50 -12.13 35.94
N LYS A 6 52.41 -11.19 36.21
CA LYS A 6 52.06 -9.76 36.34
C LYS A 6 51.86 -9.02 35.00
N LEU A 7 52.14 -9.64 33.85
CA LEU A 7 52.03 -8.98 32.54
C LEU A 7 50.78 -9.35 31.72
N LEU A 8 50.00 -10.34 32.16
CA LEU A 8 48.80 -10.80 31.43
C LEU A 8 47.52 -10.05 31.79
N ILE A 9 47.49 -9.42 32.97
CA ILE A 9 46.32 -8.69 33.49
C ILE A 9 46.00 -7.42 32.67
N PRO A 10 46.96 -6.57 32.26
CA PRO A 10 46.61 -5.38 31.48
C PRO A 10 46.18 -5.69 30.04
N PHE A 11 46.52 -6.87 29.49
CA PHE A 11 46.13 -7.27 28.14
C PHE A 11 44.66 -7.71 28.06
N PHE A 12 44.17 -8.43 29.08
CA PHE A 12 42.77 -8.89 29.12
C PHE A 12 41.76 -7.75 29.35
N ILE A 13 42.15 -6.69 30.06
CA ILE A 13 41.28 -5.53 30.32
C ILE A 13 41.10 -4.67 29.05
N LEU A 14 42.11 -4.63 28.16
CA LEU A 14 42.04 -3.86 26.91
C LEU A 14 41.11 -4.51 25.87
N VAL A 15 40.97 -5.84 25.89
CA VAL A 15 40.10 -6.59 24.95
C VAL A 15 38.64 -6.63 25.45
N GLY A 16 38.39 -6.47 26.75
CA GLY A 16 37.03 -6.44 27.30
C GLY A 16 36.25 -5.17 26.93
N LEU A 17 36.94 -4.02 26.80
CA LEU A 17 36.29 -2.72 26.58
C LEU A 17 35.95 -2.41 25.11
N SER A 18 36.43 -3.20 24.15
CA SER A 18 36.10 -3.04 22.72
C SER A 18 34.84 -3.81 22.29
N SER A 19 34.18 -4.52 23.22
CA SER A 19 33.03 -5.40 22.93
C SER A 19 31.66 -4.76 23.19
N CYS A 20 31.58 -3.43 23.29
CA CYS A 20 30.30 -2.74 23.12
C CYS A 20 29.93 -2.75 21.64
N ILE A 21 29.43 -3.89 21.15
CA ILE A 21 28.72 -3.94 19.87
C ILE A 21 27.44 -3.12 20.08
N ILE A 22 27.48 -1.86 19.67
CA ILE A 22 26.27 -1.04 19.51
C ILE A 22 25.52 -1.68 18.35
N VAL A 23 24.68 -2.66 18.67
CA VAL A 23 23.63 -3.12 17.75
C VAL A 23 22.66 -1.95 17.66
N LYS A 24 22.79 -1.13 16.61
CA LYS A 24 21.71 -0.25 16.19
C LYS A 24 20.49 -1.14 15.97
N VAL A 25 19.59 -1.16 16.93
CA VAL A 25 18.27 -1.76 16.77
C VAL A 25 17.61 -0.94 15.69
N ARG A 26 17.59 -1.47 14.46
CA ARG A 26 16.87 -0.89 13.34
C ARG A 26 15.42 -0.76 13.77
N THR A 27 14.97 0.46 14.01
CA THR A 27 13.55 0.72 14.20
C THR A 27 12.85 0.39 12.87
N PRO A 28 11.72 -0.33 12.89
CA PRO A 28 10.97 -0.71 11.68
C PRO A 28 10.61 0.47 10.76
N ASP A 29 10.69 1.70 11.28
CA ASP A 29 10.31 2.94 10.59
C ASP A 29 11.44 3.56 9.73
N GLU A 30 12.63 2.97 9.68
CA GLU A 30 13.67 3.36 8.71
C GLU A 30 13.29 2.84 7.30
N GLU A 31 12.27 3.46 6.71
CA GLU A 31 12.05 3.40 5.27
C GLU A 31 13.24 4.08 4.60
N PHE A 32 14.13 3.28 4.02
CA PHE A 32 15.40 3.68 3.41
C PHE A 32 15.29 4.98 2.61
N ASP A 33 15.78 6.10 3.15
CA ASP A 33 16.00 7.41 2.49
C ASP A 33 14.96 7.82 1.41
N THR A 34 13.71 7.40 1.58
CA THR A 34 12.70 7.51 0.53
C THR A 34 12.01 8.85 0.68
N GLU A 35 12.16 9.71 -0.32
CA GLU A 35 11.41 10.96 -0.38
C GLU A 35 9.96 10.69 -0.80
N PHE A 36 9.04 10.92 0.14
CA PHE A 36 7.61 10.81 -0.12
C PHE A 36 7.04 12.10 -0.70
N THR A 37 6.36 11.97 -1.85
CA THR A 37 5.63 13.09 -2.46
C THR A 37 4.40 13.43 -1.63
N ILE A 38 4.16 14.72 -1.37
CA ILE A 38 2.98 15.17 -0.63
C ILE A 38 1.74 15.08 -1.53
N LEU A 39 0.71 14.44 -1.03
CA LEU A 39 -0.57 14.32 -1.72
C LEU A 39 -1.29 15.67 -1.81
N LYS A 40 -1.89 15.93 -2.97
CA LYS A 40 -2.73 17.11 -3.18
C LYS A 40 -4.10 16.90 -2.52
N LYS A 41 -4.75 18.00 -2.14
CA LYS A 41 -6.14 17.96 -1.66
C LYS A 41 -7.07 17.39 -2.73
N PRO A 42 -8.22 16.79 -2.34
CA PRO A 42 -9.23 16.32 -3.29
C PRO A 42 -9.61 17.41 -4.29
N SER A 43 -9.64 17.05 -5.56
CA SER A 43 -10.10 17.92 -6.66
C SER A 43 -11.52 17.56 -7.10
N VAL A 44 -11.97 16.34 -6.82
CA VAL A 44 -13.33 15.86 -7.07
C VAL A 44 -14.17 15.98 -5.79
N PRO A 45 -15.45 16.38 -5.88
CA PRO A 45 -16.35 16.37 -4.73
C PRO A 45 -16.47 14.98 -4.10
N MET A 46 -16.23 14.88 -2.80
CA MET A 46 -16.48 13.67 -2.02
C MET A 46 -17.88 13.71 -1.42
N SER A 47 -18.47 12.54 -1.18
CA SER A 47 -19.74 12.37 -0.47
C SER A 47 -19.51 12.12 1.02
N ASP A 48 -20.60 12.16 1.80
CA ASP A 48 -20.58 11.75 3.21
C ASP A 48 -20.70 10.21 3.38
N VAL A 49 -20.70 9.46 2.28
CA VAL A 49 -20.80 8.00 2.30
C VAL A 49 -19.42 7.42 2.62
N LEU A 50 -19.35 6.71 3.74
CA LEU A 50 -18.12 6.16 4.29
C LEU A 50 -17.86 4.74 3.79
N ILE A 51 -16.60 4.49 3.45
CA ILE A 51 -16.01 3.15 3.34
C ILE A 51 -15.27 2.91 4.65
N ARG A 52 -15.45 1.73 5.25
CA ARG A 52 -14.79 1.36 6.51
C ARG A 52 -14.20 -0.04 6.41
N SER A 53 -12.97 -0.22 6.89
CA SER A 53 -12.38 -1.56 7.01
C SER A 53 -13.15 -2.41 8.03
N GLU A 54 -13.08 -3.73 7.90
CA GLU A 54 -13.73 -4.65 8.85
C GLU A 54 -13.28 -4.43 10.30
N ARG A 55 -12.00 -4.08 10.51
CA ARG A 55 -11.44 -3.77 11.83
C ARG A 55 -11.76 -2.35 12.31
N GLY A 56 -12.28 -1.50 11.43
CA GLY A 56 -12.60 -0.11 11.72
C GLY A 56 -11.39 0.79 11.96
N ASP A 57 -10.21 0.36 11.52
CA ASP A 57 -8.92 1.05 11.62
C ASP A 57 -8.56 1.84 10.35
N MET A 58 -9.41 1.77 9.32
CA MET A 58 -9.33 2.63 8.15
C MET A 58 -10.73 3.09 7.74
N ILE A 59 -10.84 4.36 7.39
CA ILE A 59 -12.00 4.93 6.70
C ILE A 59 -11.59 5.68 5.43
N ALA A 60 -12.52 5.79 4.49
CA ALA A 60 -12.40 6.64 3.31
C ALA A 60 -13.80 7.17 2.93
N PHE A 61 -13.84 8.17 2.06
CA PHE A 61 -15.11 8.69 1.54
C PHE A 61 -15.28 8.28 0.08
N LEU A 62 -16.51 7.99 -0.33
CA LEU A 62 -16.83 7.80 -1.74
C LEU A 62 -16.88 9.13 -2.48
N PRO A 63 -16.49 9.20 -3.76
CA PRO A 63 -16.79 10.35 -4.59
C PRO A 63 -18.31 10.60 -4.67
N LYS A 64 -18.69 11.86 -4.90
CA LYS A 64 -20.10 12.24 -5.05
C LYS A 64 -20.76 11.47 -6.19
N ASP A 65 -22.00 11.04 -5.98
CA ASP A 65 -22.84 10.29 -6.93
C ASP A 65 -22.37 8.85 -7.25
N TRP A 66 -21.31 8.37 -6.57
CA TRP A 66 -20.91 6.97 -6.64
C TRP A 66 -21.74 6.11 -5.68
N PHE A 67 -21.85 4.83 -5.98
CA PHE A 67 -22.67 3.90 -5.21
C PHE A 67 -21.94 2.57 -4.99
N PHE A 68 -22.29 1.88 -3.92
CA PHE A 68 -21.80 0.53 -3.66
C PHE A 68 -22.42 -0.47 -4.63
N ILE A 69 -21.60 -1.39 -5.11
CA ILE A 69 -22.06 -2.58 -5.81
C ILE A 69 -22.21 -3.66 -4.74
N ASP A 70 -23.37 -4.32 -4.71
CA ASP A 70 -23.56 -5.58 -4.01
C ASP A 70 -23.45 -6.73 -5.03
N PRO A 71 -22.27 -7.35 -5.15
CA PRO A 71 -22.08 -8.52 -6.01
C PRO A 71 -22.46 -9.85 -5.33
N GLU A 72 -23.25 -9.81 -4.25
CA GLU A 72 -23.74 -11.00 -3.51
C GLU A 72 -22.57 -11.84 -2.95
N ASP A 73 -22.74 -13.17 -2.86
CA ASP A 73 -21.74 -14.13 -2.33
C ASP A 73 -20.53 -14.36 -3.26
N LYS A 74 -20.32 -13.51 -4.28
CA LYS A 74 -19.25 -13.68 -5.28
C LYS A 74 -17.98 -12.88 -4.97
N ILE A 75 -17.95 -12.13 -3.87
CA ILE A 75 -16.78 -11.34 -3.48
C ILE A 75 -15.75 -12.22 -2.79
N PRO A 76 -14.47 -12.17 -3.21
CA PRO A 76 -13.36 -12.67 -2.41
C PRO A 76 -13.41 -12.09 -0.99
N SER A 77 -13.31 -12.93 0.04
CA SER A 77 -13.44 -12.54 1.45
C SER A 77 -12.49 -11.45 1.95
N ASN A 78 -11.49 -11.07 1.15
CA ASN A 78 -10.55 -10.01 1.47
C ASN A 78 -10.99 -8.63 0.93
N ILE A 79 -11.99 -8.55 0.07
CA ILE A 79 -12.57 -7.31 -0.45
C ILE A 79 -13.77 -6.95 0.43
N PHE A 80 -13.75 -5.75 1.01
CA PHE A 80 -14.82 -5.28 1.91
C PHE A 80 -15.61 -4.10 1.34
N SER A 81 -15.22 -3.57 0.17
CA SER A 81 -15.99 -2.56 -0.53
C SER A 81 -15.74 -2.62 -2.03
N VAL A 82 -16.83 -2.59 -2.79
CA VAL A 82 -16.82 -2.39 -4.24
C VAL A 82 -17.82 -1.28 -4.53
N SER A 83 -17.41 -0.30 -5.33
CA SER A 83 -18.25 0.84 -5.70
C SER A 83 -17.99 1.23 -7.14
N ALA A 84 -18.95 1.87 -7.79
CA ALA A 84 -18.79 2.36 -9.16
C ALA A 84 -19.36 3.75 -9.34
N ASN A 85 -18.91 4.40 -10.40
CA ASN A 85 -19.54 5.62 -10.89
C ASN A 85 -20.87 5.30 -11.62
N PRO A 86 -21.76 6.29 -11.79
CA PRO A 86 -23.09 6.13 -12.40
C PRO A 86 -23.14 5.36 -13.73
N ASP A 87 -22.09 5.48 -14.54
CA ASP A 87 -22.03 4.85 -15.86
C ASP A 87 -21.19 3.57 -15.91
N TYR A 88 -20.75 3.04 -14.77
CA TYR A 88 -19.97 1.80 -14.67
C TYR A 88 -18.74 1.79 -15.59
N SER A 89 -18.08 2.93 -15.74
CA SER A 89 -16.78 3.06 -16.43
C SER A 89 -15.59 2.98 -15.47
N LEU A 90 -15.82 3.23 -14.18
CA LEU A 90 -14.83 3.04 -13.13
C LEU A 90 -15.41 2.23 -11.98
N CYS A 91 -14.58 1.33 -11.46
CA CYS A 91 -14.80 0.65 -10.20
C CYS A 91 -13.73 1.04 -9.18
N LEU A 92 -14.17 1.31 -7.97
CA LEU A 92 -13.35 1.50 -6.79
C LEU A 92 -13.47 0.25 -5.91
N ILE A 93 -12.33 -0.34 -5.56
CA ILE A 93 -12.28 -1.58 -4.78
C ILE A 93 -11.37 -1.36 -3.59
N PHE A 94 -11.85 -1.66 -2.38
CA PHE A 94 -11.02 -1.73 -1.19
C PHE A 94 -10.88 -3.17 -0.71
N ALA A 95 -9.66 -3.53 -0.36
CA ALA A 95 -9.33 -4.86 0.08
C ALA A 95 -8.29 -4.86 1.20
N LYS A 96 -8.43 -5.83 2.10
CA LYS A 96 -7.36 -6.27 2.98
C LYS A 96 -6.40 -7.14 2.18
N LEU A 97 -5.11 -6.89 2.33
CA LEU A 97 -4.10 -7.79 1.79
C LEU A 97 -4.11 -9.09 2.59
N THR A 98 -4.27 -10.20 1.89
CA THR A 98 -4.46 -11.52 2.51
C THR A 98 -3.22 -11.96 3.29
N ASN A 99 -3.42 -12.95 4.16
CA ASN A 99 -2.41 -13.64 4.98
C ASN A 99 -1.26 -14.26 4.17
N ARG A 100 -1.34 -14.24 2.83
CA ARG A 100 -0.25 -14.63 1.93
C ARG A 100 0.93 -13.65 1.99
N ILE A 101 0.72 -12.46 2.55
CA ILE A 101 1.80 -11.51 2.86
C ILE A 101 2.07 -11.58 4.36
N ASP A 102 3.28 -11.96 4.73
CA ASP A 102 3.78 -11.80 6.10
C ASP A 102 4.11 -10.31 6.33
N VAL A 103 3.06 -9.51 6.55
CA VAL A 103 3.15 -8.04 6.64
C VAL A 103 4.24 -7.60 7.64
N PRO A 104 4.31 -8.11 8.87
CA PRO A 104 5.35 -7.71 9.82
C PRO A 104 6.78 -8.00 9.32
N GLN A 105 7.02 -9.17 8.72
CA GLN A 105 8.36 -9.48 8.22
C GLN A 105 8.73 -8.65 7.00
N VAL A 106 7.78 -8.44 6.09
CA VAL A 106 8.02 -7.68 4.87
C VAL A 106 8.28 -6.22 5.18
N LEU A 107 7.46 -5.59 6.03
CA LEU A 107 7.70 -4.22 6.48
C LEU A 107 9.08 -4.05 7.10
N LYS A 108 9.48 -4.97 7.99
CA LYS A 108 10.79 -4.91 8.65
C LYS A 108 11.98 -5.03 7.69
N LYS A 109 11.83 -5.78 6.59
CA LYS A 109 12.93 -6.07 5.65
C LYS A 109 12.97 -5.12 4.46
N GLU A 110 11.81 -4.77 3.94
CA GLU A 110 11.62 -4.14 2.63
C GLU A 110 10.77 -2.85 2.70
N GLY A 111 10.26 -2.49 3.88
CA GLY A 111 9.38 -1.34 4.07
C GLY A 111 8.02 -1.49 3.38
N LEU A 112 7.29 -0.38 3.22
CA LEU A 112 5.99 -0.38 2.56
C LEU A 112 6.10 -0.72 1.06
N LEU A 113 7.23 -0.41 0.44
CA LEU A 113 7.52 -0.81 -0.95
C LEU A 113 7.44 -2.33 -1.14
N GLY A 114 7.97 -3.12 -0.19
CA GLY A 114 7.89 -4.58 -0.25
C GLY A 114 6.47 -5.11 -0.17
N ILE A 115 5.59 -4.42 0.58
CA ILE A 115 4.15 -4.74 0.63
C ILE A 115 3.50 -4.41 -0.71
N ALA A 116 3.79 -3.25 -1.29
CA ALA A 116 3.26 -2.84 -2.58
C ALA A 116 3.68 -3.79 -3.72
N LYS A 117 4.94 -4.23 -3.75
CA LYS A 117 5.44 -5.22 -4.70
C LYS A 117 4.67 -6.54 -4.59
N ARG A 118 4.49 -7.06 -3.37
CA ARG A 118 3.72 -8.30 -3.15
C ARG A 118 2.24 -8.17 -3.49
N SER A 119 1.63 -7.00 -3.23
CA SER A 119 0.27 -6.70 -3.68
C SER A 119 0.17 -6.76 -5.22
N PHE A 120 1.12 -6.16 -5.94
CA PHE A 120 1.17 -6.25 -7.40
C PHE A 120 1.38 -7.70 -7.89
N GLU A 121 2.31 -8.46 -7.30
CA GLU A 121 2.55 -9.88 -7.61
C GLU A 121 1.28 -10.73 -7.41
N GLN A 122 0.48 -10.43 -6.38
CA GLN A 122 -0.81 -11.09 -6.17
C GLN A 122 -1.81 -10.75 -7.29
N LYS A 123 -1.88 -9.50 -7.75
CA LYS A 123 -2.74 -9.13 -8.89
C LYS A 123 -2.27 -9.82 -10.17
N GLN A 124 -0.96 -9.84 -10.42
CA GLN A 124 -0.38 -10.49 -11.58
C GLN A 124 -0.69 -11.99 -11.61
N SER A 125 -0.46 -12.70 -10.51
CA SER A 125 -0.78 -14.14 -10.40
C SER A 125 -2.28 -14.44 -10.54
N LYS A 126 -3.16 -13.65 -9.91
CA LYS A 126 -4.63 -13.80 -10.04
C LYS A 126 -5.12 -13.57 -11.47
N SER A 127 -4.42 -12.73 -12.24
CA SER A 127 -4.75 -12.41 -13.64
C SER A 127 -4.12 -13.36 -14.66
N LEU A 128 -3.49 -14.47 -14.25
CA LEU A 128 -2.70 -15.35 -15.12
C LEU A 128 -1.58 -14.59 -15.85
N ASN A 129 -0.94 -13.63 -15.16
CA ASN A 129 0.09 -12.73 -15.68
C ASN A 129 -0.36 -11.78 -16.81
N ASN A 130 -1.67 -11.56 -16.98
CA ASN A 130 -2.18 -10.57 -17.92
C ASN A 130 -2.06 -9.13 -17.41
N VAL A 131 -1.72 -8.92 -16.13
CA VAL A 131 -1.48 -7.58 -15.58
C VAL A 131 0.01 -7.22 -15.67
N LYS A 132 0.31 -6.07 -16.28
CA LYS A 132 1.64 -5.49 -16.41
C LYS A 132 1.74 -4.15 -15.70
N LEU A 133 2.86 -3.94 -15.01
CA LEU A 133 3.16 -2.68 -14.32
C LEU A 133 3.41 -1.57 -15.36
N LEU A 134 2.85 -0.40 -15.11
CA LEU A 134 3.08 0.81 -15.89
C LEU A 134 3.89 1.81 -15.05
N GLY A 135 5.17 1.97 -15.39
CA GLY A 135 6.09 2.83 -14.63
C GLY A 135 6.56 2.19 -13.32
N ASP A 136 6.91 3.02 -12.35
CA ASP A 136 7.46 2.61 -11.06
C ASP A 136 6.44 2.72 -9.92
N PHE A 137 6.79 2.14 -8.78
CA PHE A 137 6.09 2.35 -7.52
C PHE A 137 6.37 3.76 -6.99
N VAL A 138 5.33 4.55 -6.76
CA VAL A 138 5.44 5.95 -6.35
C VAL A 138 5.14 6.11 -4.85
N PRO A 139 6.08 6.60 -4.04
CA PRO A 139 5.84 6.89 -2.62
C PRO A 139 5.07 8.21 -2.47
N ILE A 140 3.90 8.14 -1.83
CA ILE A 140 3.04 9.30 -1.53
C ILE A 140 2.70 9.35 -0.04
N LYS A 141 2.62 10.56 0.54
CA LYS A 141 2.18 10.77 1.92
C LYS A 141 1.07 11.80 2.05
N ASN A 142 0.22 11.62 3.06
CA ASN A 142 -0.78 12.59 3.52
C ASN A 142 -0.63 12.75 5.04
N GLY A 143 0.00 13.83 5.50
CA GLY A 143 0.39 13.95 6.91
C GLY A 143 1.33 12.82 7.34
N LEU A 144 0.91 12.02 8.32
CA LEU A 144 1.65 10.84 8.80
C LEU A 144 1.37 9.58 7.98
N GLN A 145 0.33 9.58 7.16
CA GLN A 145 -0.08 8.44 6.37
C GLN A 145 0.83 8.28 5.17
N ARG A 146 1.29 7.06 4.94
CA ARG A 146 2.20 6.72 3.84
C ARG A 146 1.56 5.68 2.95
N PHE A 147 1.81 5.84 1.66
CA PHE A 147 1.26 5.01 0.60
C PHE A 147 2.35 4.72 -0.42
N TYR A 148 2.30 3.53 -1.01
CA TYR A 148 2.92 3.29 -2.30
C TYR A 148 1.84 3.08 -3.34
N ILE A 149 2.00 3.75 -4.48
CA ILE A 149 1.07 3.69 -5.59
C ILE A 149 1.73 2.99 -6.76
N TYR A 150 0.96 2.19 -7.49
CA TYR A 150 1.40 1.68 -8.77
C TYR A 150 0.24 1.68 -9.77
N LYS A 151 0.58 1.90 -11.04
CA LYS A 151 -0.35 1.83 -12.17
C LYS A 151 -0.07 0.54 -12.95
N TYR A 152 -1.11 -0.04 -13.52
CA TYR A 152 -0.99 -1.26 -14.29
C TYR A 152 -2.01 -1.30 -15.43
N GLU A 153 -1.74 -2.15 -16.41
CA GLU A 153 -2.63 -2.45 -17.51
C GLU A 153 -2.94 -3.95 -17.52
N ASN A 154 -4.18 -4.30 -17.81
CA ASN A 154 -4.53 -5.66 -18.17
C ASN A 154 -4.41 -5.83 -19.69
N VAL A 155 -3.38 -6.54 -20.15
CA VAL A 155 -3.06 -6.70 -21.58
C VAL A 155 -4.11 -7.47 -22.37
N ALA A 156 -5.02 -8.18 -21.70
CA ALA A 156 -6.08 -8.93 -22.36
C ALA A 156 -7.21 -8.02 -22.87
N ASN A 157 -7.40 -6.85 -22.25
CA ASN A 157 -8.49 -5.93 -22.57
C ASN A 157 -8.08 -4.44 -22.60
N ASN A 158 -6.79 -4.15 -22.40
CA ASN A 158 -6.18 -2.82 -22.35
C ASN A 158 -6.83 -1.89 -21.32
N LEU A 159 -7.43 -2.44 -20.26
CA LEU A 159 -8.01 -1.66 -19.17
C LEU A 159 -6.92 -1.31 -18.16
N ILE A 160 -6.96 -0.05 -17.71
CA ILE A 160 -6.01 0.49 -16.75
C ILE A 160 -6.53 0.34 -15.33
N GLY A 161 -5.62 0.07 -14.41
CA GLY A 161 -5.86 0.17 -12.98
C GLY A 161 -4.75 0.92 -12.27
N LYS A 162 -5.09 1.52 -11.14
CA LYS A 162 -4.14 2.18 -10.24
C LYS A 162 -4.48 1.81 -8.82
N THR A 163 -3.47 1.46 -8.04
CA THR A 163 -3.63 0.96 -6.67
C THR A 163 -2.75 1.74 -5.73
N ALA A 164 -3.30 2.10 -4.56
CA ALA A 164 -2.51 2.52 -3.42
C ALA A 164 -2.49 1.41 -2.38
N VAL A 165 -1.31 1.20 -1.79
CA VAL A 165 -1.06 0.23 -0.73
C VAL A 165 -0.56 0.97 0.50
N PHE A 166 -1.09 0.62 1.65
CA PHE A 166 -0.75 1.23 2.93
C PHE A 166 -0.90 0.23 4.07
N VAL A 167 -0.27 0.54 5.21
CA VAL A 167 -0.38 -0.25 6.43
C VAL A 167 -0.81 0.66 7.57
N THR A 168 -1.83 0.24 8.32
CA THR A 168 -2.36 0.98 9.48
C THR A 168 -1.45 0.78 10.70
N PRO A 169 -1.59 1.61 11.76
CA PRO A 169 -0.86 1.41 13.02
C PRO A 169 -1.11 0.05 13.68
N LEU A 170 -2.19 -0.65 13.31
CA LEU A 170 -2.49 -2.01 13.79
C LEU A 170 -1.76 -3.11 12.99
N ASN A 171 -0.82 -2.73 12.12
CA ASN A 171 -0.11 -3.63 11.19
C ASN A 171 -1.02 -4.37 10.22
N GLU A 172 -2.16 -3.76 9.89
CA GLU A 172 -3.08 -4.26 8.88
C GLU A 172 -2.74 -3.63 7.53
N ALA A 173 -2.48 -4.47 6.53
CA ALA A 173 -2.15 -4.01 5.20
C ALA A 173 -3.39 -3.99 4.32
N TYR A 174 -3.63 -2.85 3.70
CA TYR A 174 -4.77 -2.60 2.83
C TYR A 174 -4.30 -2.13 1.46
N GLU A 175 -5.19 -2.33 0.49
CA GLU A 175 -5.10 -1.70 -0.80
C GLU A 175 -6.44 -1.07 -1.16
N PHE A 176 -6.39 0.02 -1.91
CA PHE A 176 -7.53 0.42 -2.73
C PHE A 176 -7.10 0.54 -4.18
N SER A 177 -7.99 0.12 -5.08
CA SER A 177 -7.77 0.16 -6.53
C SER A 177 -8.88 0.96 -7.19
N LEU A 178 -8.50 1.87 -8.09
CA LEU A 178 -9.39 2.42 -9.11
C LEU A 178 -9.10 1.68 -10.42
N ILE A 179 -10.13 1.15 -11.06
CA ILE A 179 -10.00 0.28 -12.24
C ILE A 179 -11.02 0.72 -13.29
N GLU A 180 -10.57 0.81 -14.54
CA GLU A 180 -11.44 1.01 -15.68
C GLU A 180 -12.30 -0.22 -15.96
N THR A 181 -13.53 0.02 -16.41
CA THR A 181 -14.48 -1.00 -16.82
C THR A 181 -15.10 -0.63 -18.16
N ASN A 182 -15.43 -1.65 -18.95
CA ASN A 182 -15.99 -1.49 -20.29
C ASN A 182 -17.45 -1.94 -20.39
N ILE A 183 -18.17 -1.97 -19.26
CA ILE A 183 -19.54 -2.51 -19.16
C ILE A 183 -20.49 -1.78 -20.11
N ASN A 184 -20.40 -0.45 -20.19
CA ASN A 184 -21.33 0.38 -20.96
C ASN A 184 -20.77 0.97 -22.27
N LYS A 185 -19.60 0.50 -22.75
CA LYS A 185 -18.96 0.93 -24.03
C LYS A 185 -18.86 2.46 -24.25
N ARG A 186 -18.77 3.24 -23.17
CA ARG A 186 -18.61 4.70 -23.23
C ARG A 186 -17.17 5.09 -23.55
N GLU A 187 -16.95 6.35 -23.93
CA GLU A 187 -15.61 6.90 -24.19
C GLU A 187 -14.69 6.67 -23.00
N ASN A 188 -13.41 6.41 -23.31
CA ASN A 188 -12.37 6.21 -22.31
C ASN A 188 -12.21 7.47 -21.47
N ILE A 189 -12.20 7.32 -20.15
CA ILE A 189 -11.91 8.41 -19.22
C ILE A 189 -10.50 8.92 -19.49
N SER A 190 -10.34 10.25 -19.45
CA SER A 190 -9.03 10.84 -19.66
C SER A 190 -8.08 10.46 -18.51
N ASN A 191 -6.79 10.28 -18.81
CA ASN A 191 -5.80 9.97 -17.77
C ASN A 191 -5.80 11.02 -16.63
N THR A 192 -6.04 12.28 -16.95
CA THR A 192 -6.12 13.37 -15.96
C THR A 192 -7.30 13.17 -15.01
N GLU A 193 -8.50 12.93 -15.55
CA GLU A 193 -9.71 12.70 -14.76
C GLU A 193 -9.57 11.44 -13.89
N PHE A 194 -9.02 10.36 -14.46
CA PHE A 194 -8.72 9.14 -13.72
C PHE A 194 -7.81 9.42 -12.51
N ASP A 195 -6.73 10.18 -12.71
CA ASP A 195 -5.77 10.51 -11.66
C ASP A 195 -6.37 11.47 -10.61
N GLU A 196 -7.23 12.41 -11.01
CA GLU A 196 -7.95 13.31 -10.11
C GLU A 196 -8.91 12.55 -9.20
N ILE A 197 -9.69 11.61 -9.74
CA ILE A 197 -10.58 10.75 -8.96
C ILE A 197 -9.77 9.90 -7.99
N PHE A 198 -8.73 9.21 -8.49
CA PHE A 198 -7.87 8.36 -7.66
C PHE A 198 -7.24 9.14 -6.49
N ASN A 199 -6.65 10.31 -6.77
CA ASN A 199 -6.01 11.13 -5.75
C ASN A 199 -7.02 11.72 -4.76
N SER A 200 -8.24 12.05 -5.19
CA SER A 200 -9.29 12.55 -4.32
C SER A 200 -9.77 11.48 -3.32
N VAL A 201 -9.94 10.24 -3.79
CA VAL A 201 -10.23 9.10 -2.90
C VAL A 201 -9.06 8.85 -1.96
N LEU A 202 -7.82 8.79 -2.46
CA LEU A 202 -6.61 8.59 -1.66
C LEU A 202 -6.49 9.64 -0.54
N ALA A 203 -6.77 10.90 -0.84
CA ALA A 203 -6.69 12.01 0.11
C ALA A 203 -7.78 11.96 1.19
N SER A 204 -8.83 11.18 0.97
CA SER A 204 -9.92 10.97 1.92
C SER A 204 -9.63 9.84 2.92
N ILE A 205 -8.61 9.01 2.67
CA ILE A 205 -8.28 7.86 3.51
C ILE A 205 -7.72 8.35 4.85
N GLN A 206 -8.21 7.78 5.96
CA GLN A 206 -7.76 8.03 7.33
C GLN A 206 -7.48 6.71 8.05
N PHE A 207 -6.33 6.60 8.73
CA PHE A 207 -5.89 5.48 9.56
C PHE A 207 -4.76 5.91 10.51
#